data_AF-A0A7Y3PAE7-F1
#
_entry.id   AF-A0A7Y3PAE7-F1
#
_cell.length_a   1.000
_cell.length_b   1.000
_cell.length_c   1.000
_cell.angle_alpha   90.00
_cell.angle_beta   90.00
_cell.angle_gamma   90.00
#
_symmetry.space_group_name_H-M   'P 1'
#
loop_
_entity.id
_entity.type
_entity.pdbx_description
1 polymer ?
#
loop_
_entity_poly.entity_id
_entity_poly.type
_entity_poly.pdbx_seq_one_letter_code
_entity_poly.pdbx_strand_id
1 'polypeptide(L)'
;MNSFIIAFLFLSHPVQAARVDIDVVASVQDPLGGMSFSTSTCVELLLTDSFGRKTGYSNGRILDENPDAGHAIESIGDDETDAPGPTSATIGVSLSSATSYGFNLTLLGLTDSEFILTIHRTDMNSRLLPAKTFTGLLPRGASRQFQIVYNPSPGGTDSIIAAVTFDTIREELHSAASLGRIGDKKFVGELDDILAQGETTLTRNDWNHDSARANDASLGRHRALANLRGFVASVENAAKSKTGRAHDRDQDNRRFASATASQSLLADAKTLIQQLGGKPQSDGDDHNQIKGGQ
;
A
#
# COMPACT_ATOMS: atom_id res chain seq x y z
N MET A 1 36.75 -44.18 -20.06
CA MET A 1 35.98 -42.98 -20.45
C MET A 1 35.22 -42.52 -19.22
N ASN A 2 35.70 -41.45 -18.57
CA ASN A 2 35.15 -40.96 -17.31
C ASN A 2 33.99 -40.01 -17.61
N SER A 3 32.80 -40.35 -17.12
CA SER A 3 31.63 -39.46 -17.16
C SER A 3 31.62 -38.60 -15.90
N PHE A 4 31.71 -37.28 -16.10
CA PHE A 4 31.46 -36.27 -15.07
C PHE A 4 29.95 -36.01 -15.00
N ILE A 5 29.37 -36.10 -13.81
CA ILE A 5 28.01 -35.62 -13.52
C ILE A 5 28.14 -34.24 -12.88
N ILE A 6 27.60 -33.24 -13.55
CA ILE A 6 27.56 -31.84 -13.12
C ILE A 6 26.46 -31.69 -12.07
N ALA A 7 26.83 -31.25 -10.87
CA ALA A 7 25.90 -30.85 -9.82
C ALA A 7 25.28 -29.49 -10.16
N PHE A 8 23.95 -29.42 -10.16
CA PHE A 8 23.23 -28.15 -10.19
C PHE A 8 23.35 -27.47 -8.81
N LEU A 9 24.23 -26.49 -8.70
CA LEU A 9 24.15 -25.47 -7.66
C LEU A 9 23.00 -24.53 -8.00
N PHE A 10 21.90 -24.61 -7.26
CA PHE A 10 20.95 -23.51 -7.18
C PHE A 10 21.64 -22.35 -6.43
N LEU A 11 22.22 -21.43 -7.20
CA LEU A 11 22.52 -20.09 -6.71
C LEU A 11 21.18 -19.39 -6.47
N SER A 12 20.67 -19.49 -5.23
CA SER A 12 19.67 -18.57 -4.73
C SER A 12 20.25 -17.17 -4.82
N HIS A 13 19.79 -16.39 -5.80
CA HIS A 13 20.15 -14.99 -5.87
C HIS A 13 19.59 -14.33 -4.61
N PRO A 14 20.36 -13.46 -3.92
CA PRO A 14 19.76 -12.61 -2.92
C PRO A 14 18.65 -11.82 -3.61
N VAL A 15 17.42 -11.90 -3.11
CA VAL A 15 16.36 -10.94 -3.45
C VAL A 15 16.86 -9.60 -2.94
N GLN A 16 17.58 -8.90 -3.81
CA GLN A 16 18.08 -7.57 -3.55
C GLN A 16 16.83 -6.69 -3.49
N ALA A 17 16.39 -6.40 -2.26
CA ALA A 17 15.33 -5.47 -2.02
C ALA A 17 15.76 -4.15 -2.66
N ALA A 18 15.20 -3.84 -3.83
CA ALA A 18 15.35 -2.54 -4.45
C ALA A 18 14.72 -1.54 -3.49
N ARG A 19 15.54 -0.98 -2.60
CA ARG A 19 15.14 0.09 -1.71
C ARG A 19 15.27 1.35 -2.54
N VAL A 20 14.15 1.78 -3.09
CA VAL A 20 14.06 2.89 -4.02
C VAL A 20 13.51 4.09 -3.25
N ASP A 21 14.38 5.04 -2.95
CA ASP A 21 13.97 6.37 -2.51
C ASP A 21 13.65 7.19 -3.77
N ILE A 22 12.46 7.76 -3.82
CA ILE A 22 11.99 8.54 -4.96
C ILE A 22 11.65 9.93 -4.47
N ASP A 23 12.54 10.85 -4.80
CA ASP A 23 12.25 12.27 -4.78
C ASP A 23 11.36 12.61 -5.96
N VAL A 24 10.23 13.27 -5.70
CA VAL A 24 9.63 14.10 -6.75
C VAL A 24 10.23 15.47 -6.66
N VAL A 25 11.06 15.76 -7.66
CA VAL A 25 11.48 17.11 -7.98
C VAL A 25 10.24 17.85 -8.46
N ALA A 26 9.80 18.83 -7.67
CA ALA A 26 8.91 19.87 -8.16
C ALA A 26 9.68 20.66 -9.23
N SER A 27 9.38 20.45 -10.52
CA SER A 27 9.81 21.41 -11.54
C SER A 27 8.98 22.68 -11.36
N VAL A 28 9.62 23.74 -10.86
CA VAL A 28 9.05 25.08 -10.80
C VAL A 28 8.87 25.60 -12.22
N GLN A 29 7.62 25.89 -12.63
CA GLN A 29 7.27 27.07 -13.45
C GLN A 29 5.74 27.21 -13.66
N ASP A 30 5.06 27.84 -12.70
CA ASP A 30 4.05 28.94 -12.81
C ASP A 30 3.28 29.05 -11.47
N PRO A 31 2.72 30.20 -11.06
CA PRO A 31 2.22 30.45 -9.70
C PRO A 31 0.83 29.83 -9.39
N LEU A 32 0.46 28.71 -10.03
CA LEU A 32 -0.82 28.04 -9.85
C LEU A 32 -0.59 26.65 -9.25
N GLY A 33 -1.43 26.24 -8.29
CA GLY A 33 -1.23 25.01 -7.49
C GLY A 33 -1.08 23.74 -8.32
N GLY A 34 -0.47 22.71 -7.74
CA GLY A 34 -0.19 21.45 -8.45
C GLY A 34 0.04 20.27 -7.53
N MET A 35 0.00 19.07 -8.12
CA MET A 35 0.33 17.81 -7.46
C MET A 35 1.30 16.99 -8.30
N SER A 36 2.16 16.23 -7.65
CA SER A 36 3.00 15.26 -8.32
C SER A 36 3.10 13.95 -7.54
N PHE A 37 3.08 12.83 -8.27
CA PHE A 37 3.08 11.47 -7.76
C PHE A 37 4.33 10.78 -8.27
N SER A 38 5.04 9.99 -7.45
CA SER A 38 6.10 9.12 -7.98
C SER A 38 6.19 7.74 -7.35
N THR A 39 6.77 6.81 -8.10
CA THR A 39 6.93 5.40 -7.70
C THR A 39 8.04 4.67 -8.45
N SER A 40 8.49 3.52 -7.95
CA SER A 40 9.56 2.72 -8.56
C SER A 40 9.03 2.00 -9.81
N THR A 41 9.87 1.73 -10.80
CA THR A 41 9.46 1.06 -12.06
C THR A 41 8.94 -0.37 -11.92
N CYS A 42 8.86 -0.89 -10.71
CA CYS A 42 8.15 -2.13 -10.46
C CYS A 42 6.62 -1.95 -10.55
N VAL A 43 6.12 -0.72 -10.75
CA VAL A 43 4.69 -0.44 -10.92
C VAL A 43 4.41 0.57 -12.05
N GLU A 44 3.25 0.45 -12.69
CA GLU A 44 2.68 1.48 -13.58
C GLU A 44 1.76 2.41 -12.78
N LEU A 45 1.73 3.70 -13.12
CA LEU A 45 0.81 4.68 -12.53
C LEU A 45 -0.26 5.09 -13.53
N LEU A 46 -1.52 5.09 -13.12
CA LEU A 46 -2.64 5.57 -13.91
C LEU A 46 -3.52 6.51 -13.07
N LEU A 47 -3.54 7.79 -13.42
CA LEU A 47 -4.41 8.78 -12.81
C LEU A 47 -5.68 8.94 -13.66
N THR A 48 -6.85 8.86 -13.04
CA THR A 48 -8.15 9.13 -13.66
C THR A 48 -8.82 10.31 -12.96
N ASP A 49 -9.24 11.34 -13.70
CA ASP A 49 -9.94 12.48 -13.12
C ASP A 49 -11.45 12.24 -12.93
N SER A 50 -12.16 13.23 -12.38
CA SER A 50 -13.61 13.18 -12.17
C SER A 50 -14.44 13.06 -13.46
N PHE A 51 -13.86 13.35 -14.62
CA PHE A 51 -14.50 13.21 -15.93
C PHE A 51 -14.19 11.86 -16.60
N GLY A 52 -13.37 11.01 -15.96
CA GLY A 52 -12.95 9.72 -16.48
C GLY A 52 -11.78 9.78 -17.45
N ARG A 53 -11.13 10.95 -17.61
CA ARG A 53 -9.94 11.12 -18.47
C ARG A 53 -8.72 10.55 -17.75
N LYS A 54 -7.85 9.88 -18.50
CA LYS A 54 -6.70 9.14 -17.98
C LYS A 54 -5.35 9.74 -18.38
N THR A 55 -4.44 9.85 -17.42
CA THR A 55 -3.03 10.19 -17.67
C THR A 55 -2.12 9.20 -16.94
N GLY A 56 -1.06 8.74 -17.60
CA GLY A 56 -0.10 7.80 -17.03
C GLY A 56 0.19 6.62 -17.96
N TYR A 57 0.36 5.45 -17.39
CA TYR A 57 0.69 4.22 -18.09
C TYR A 57 -0.28 3.11 -17.73
N SER A 58 -0.77 2.37 -18.73
CA SER A 58 -1.65 1.23 -18.53
C SER A 58 -1.48 0.23 -19.66
N ASN A 59 -1.26 -1.04 -19.30
CA ASN A 59 -1.17 -2.15 -20.26
C ASN A 59 -0.11 -1.92 -21.35
N GLY A 60 1.08 -1.44 -20.98
CA GLY A 60 2.14 -1.22 -21.97
C GLY A 60 1.98 0.06 -22.81
N ARG A 61 1.04 0.96 -22.48
CA ARG A 61 0.77 2.18 -23.27
C ARG A 61 0.67 3.41 -22.38
N ILE A 62 1.23 4.52 -22.87
CA ILE A 62 1.03 5.84 -22.29
C ILE A 62 -0.38 6.32 -22.67
N LEU A 63 -1.11 6.79 -21.67
CA LEU A 63 -2.39 7.48 -21.82
C LEU A 63 -2.18 8.94 -21.42
N ASP A 64 -2.72 9.87 -22.23
CA ASP A 64 -2.55 11.31 -22.04
C ASP A 64 -3.84 12.04 -22.46
N GLU A 65 -4.93 11.73 -21.77
CA GLU A 65 -6.27 12.24 -22.06
C GLU A 65 -6.62 13.48 -21.22
N ASN A 66 -5.93 13.71 -20.10
CA ASN A 66 -6.15 14.86 -19.24
C ASN A 66 -5.19 16.01 -19.65
N PRO A 67 -5.70 17.11 -20.23
CA PRO A 67 -4.87 18.23 -20.69
C PRO A 67 -4.14 18.96 -19.55
N ASP A 68 -4.57 18.76 -18.31
CA ASP A 68 -4.02 19.39 -17.12
C ASP A 68 -3.00 18.49 -16.39
N ALA A 69 -2.67 17.32 -16.97
CA ALA A 69 -1.74 16.37 -16.39
C ALA A 69 -0.66 15.94 -17.38
N GLY A 70 0.50 15.54 -16.87
CA GLY A 70 1.59 14.97 -17.64
C GLY A 70 2.18 13.75 -16.94
N HIS A 71 2.83 12.89 -17.71
CA HIS A 71 3.51 11.70 -17.20
C HIS A 71 4.95 11.68 -17.69
N ALA A 72 5.88 11.39 -16.79
CA ALA A 72 7.31 11.25 -17.06
C ALA A 72 7.83 9.97 -16.42
N ILE A 73 8.83 9.35 -17.05
CA ILE A 73 9.62 8.27 -16.46
C ILE A 73 11.06 8.78 -16.44
N GLU A 74 11.68 8.77 -15.27
CA GLU A 74 13.04 9.24 -15.07
C GLU A 74 13.88 8.11 -14.51
N SER A 75 15.14 8.02 -14.95
CA SER A 75 16.13 7.12 -14.37
C SER A 75 17.43 7.88 -14.24
N ILE A 76 17.99 7.87 -13.05
CA ILE A 76 19.32 8.44 -12.83
C ILE A 76 20.30 7.30 -12.99
N GLY A 77 21.08 7.30 -14.07
CA GLY A 77 22.18 6.35 -14.29
C GLY A 77 23.33 6.58 -13.33
N ASP A 78 24.14 5.55 -13.14
CA ASP A 78 25.45 5.65 -12.47
C ASP A 78 26.45 6.29 -13.46
N ASP A 79 27.03 7.44 -13.08
CA ASP A 79 27.95 8.21 -13.91
C ASP A 79 29.36 7.62 -13.99
N GLU A 80 29.72 6.71 -13.09
CA GLU A 80 31.00 5.99 -13.13
C GLU A 80 30.90 4.71 -13.98
N THR A 81 29.75 4.04 -13.97
CA THR A 81 29.59 2.71 -14.59
C THR A 81 28.71 2.68 -15.84
N ASP A 82 28.04 3.80 -16.18
CA ASP A 82 26.97 3.88 -17.18
C ASP A 82 25.81 2.90 -16.93
N ALA A 83 25.74 2.28 -15.74
CA ALA A 83 24.67 1.36 -15.40
C ALA A 83 23.35 2.13 -15.24
N PRO A 84 22.22 1.57 -15.72
CA PRO A 84 20.92 2.18 -15.43
C PRO A 84 20.69 2.13 -13.92
N GLY A 85 20.48 3.29 -13.31
CA GLY A 85 20.12 3.33 -11.90
C GLY A 85 18.62 3.13 -11.70
N PRO A 86 18.12 3.41 -10.50
CA PRO A 86 16.71 3.25 -10.20
C PRO A 86 15.87 4.09 -11.16
N THR A 87 14.83 3.49 -11.73
CA THR A 87 13.87 4.22 -12.54
C THR A 87 12.63 4.52 -11.70
N SER A 88 12.19 5.77 -11.74
CA SER A 88 10.96 6.26 -11.15
C SER A 88 9.95 6.69 -12.23
N ALA A 89 8.68 6.43 -12.00
CA ALA A 89 7.59 7.00 -12.79
C ALA A 89 7.00 8.16 -12.01
N THR A 90 6.75 9.30 -12.68
CA THR A 90 6.15 10.50 -12.11
C THR A 90 4.92 10.92 -12.91
N ILE A 91 3.83 11.27 -12.22
CA ILE A 91 2.68 11.96 -12.82
C ILE A 91 2.59 13.35 -12.20
N GLY A 92 2.58 14.40 -13.02
CA GLY A 92 2.33 15.78 -12.62
C GLY A 92 0.92 16.21 -13.00
N VAL A 93 0.26 16.99 -12.15
CA VAL A 93 -1.05 17.59 -12.42
C VAL A 93 -0.96 19.07 -12.07
N SER A 94 -1.26 19.92 -13.06
CA SER A 94 -1.27 21.37 -12.94
C SER A 94 -2.71 21.85 -12.91
N LEU A 95 -3.14 22.50 -11.83
CA LEU A 95 -4.55 22.85 -11.64
C LEU A 95 -4.73 24.37 -11.64
N SER A 96 -5.63 24.85 -12.49
CA SER A 96 -5.80 26.29 -12.73
C SER A 96 -6.87 26.97 -11.87
N SER A 97 -7.60 26.23 -11.03
CA SER A 97 -8.70 26.78 -10.23
C SER A 97 -8.61 26.46 -8.74
N ALA A 98 -9.31 27.27 -7.94
CA ALA A 98 -9.41 27.14 -6.49
C ALA A 98 -10.35 26.02 -6.01
N THR A 99 -11.05 25.34 -6.92
CA THR A 99 -12.06 24.34 -6.53
C THR A 99 -11.40 23.04 -6.11
N SER A 100 -12.10 22.24 -5.29
CA SER A 100 -11.66 20.89 -4.98
C SER A 100 -11.77 19.98 -6.20
N TYR A 101 -10.80 19.09 -6.36
CA TYR A 101 -10.72 18.11 -7.45
C TYR A 101 -10.73 16.68 -6.91
N GLY A 102 -11.41 15.79 -7.63
CA GLY A 102 -11.43 14.36 -7.34
C GLY A 102 -10.61 13.57 -8.37
N PHE A 103 -9.73 12.70 -7.89
CA PHE A 103 -8.95 11.78 -8.72
C PHE A 103 -8.98 10.36 -8.16
N ASN A 104 -8.84 9.40 -9.06
CA ASN A 104 -8.55 8.01 -8.74
C ASN A 104 -7.16 7.68 -9.28
N LEU A 105 -6.21 7.41 -8.40
CA LEU A 105 -4.89 6.92 -8.77
C LEU A 105 -4.87 5.40 -8.65
N THR A 106 -4.45 4.72 -9.71
CA THR A 106 -4.24 3.26 -9.73
C THR A 106 -2.75 2.98 -9.89
N LEU A 107 -2.19 2.15 -9.02
CA LEU A 107 -0.89 1.52 -9.24
C LEU A 107 -1.12 0.09 -9.74
N LEU A 108 -0.38 -0.33 -10.77
CA LEU A 108 -0.41 -1.70 -11.28
C LEU A 108 0.97 -2.33 -11.11
N GLY A 109 1.05 -3.47 -10.42
CA GLY A 109 2.32 -4.16 -10.20
C GLY A 109 2.84 -4.81 -11.49
N LEU A 110 4.08 -4.50 -11.88
CA LEU A 110 4.78 -5.15 -12.98
C LEU A 110 5.58 -6.37 -12.50
N THR A 111 6.08 -6.31 -11.27
CA THR A 111 6.84 -7.35 -10.60
C THR A 111 6.48 -7.39 -9.12
N ASP A 112 6.61 -8.55 -8.48
CA ASP A 112 6.45 -8.68 -7.02
C ASP A 112 7.47 -7.79 -6.31
N SER A 113 7.01 -6.68 -5.75
CA SER A 113 7.90 -5.64 -5.26
C SER A 113 7.31 -4.84 -4.11
N GLU A 114 8.20 -4.19 -3.37
CA GLU A 114 7.86 -3.11 -2.45
C GLU A 114 7.72 -1.82 -3.27
N PHE A 115 6.65 -1.05 -3.04
CA PHE A 115 6.47 0.27 -3.63
C PHE A 115 6.51 1.35 -2.56
N ILE A 116 6.96 2.53 -2.98
CA ILE A 116 6.82 3.78 -2.24
C ILE A 116 6.08 4.73 -3.17
N LEU A 117 4.96 5.29 -2.70
CA LEU A 117 4.19 6.32 -3.36
C LEU A 117 4.31 7.59 -2.55
N THR A 118 4.95 8.61 -3.12
CA THR A 118 5.03 9.93 -2.50
C THR A 118 4.18 10.91 -3.29
N ILE A 119 3.34 11.66 -2.57
CA ILE A 119 2.43 12.65 -3.15
C ILE A 119 2.83 14.03 -2.65
N HIS A 120 3.44 14.81 -3.54
CA HIS A 120 3.79 16.21 -3.32
C HIS A 120 2.65 17.10 -3.79
N ARG A 121 2.41 18.19 -3.04
CA ARG A 121 1.26 19.06 -3.24
C ARG A 121 1.65 20.49 -2.94
N THR A 122 1.13 21.41 -3.72
CA THR A 122 1.36 22.84 -3.54
C THR A 122 0.02 23.55 -3.48
N ASP A 123 -0.20 24.47 -2.54
CA ASP A 123 -1.44 25.26 -2.53
C ASP A 123 -1.43 26.38 -3.60
N MET A 124 -2.54 27.13 -3.74
CA MET A 124 -2.64 28.25 -4.66
C MET A 124 -1.65 29.40 -4.38
N ASN A 125 -1.05 29.47 -3.19
CA ASN A 125 -0.01 30.44 -2.88
C ASN A 125 1.38 29.90 -3.23
N SER A 126 1.45 28.82 -4.01
CA SER A 126 2.69 28.13 -4.35
C SER A 126 3.44 27.58 -3.11
N ARG A 127 2.74 27.38 -1.98
CA ARG A 127 3.35 26.80 -0.78
C ARG A 127 3.34 25.28 -0.86
N LEU A 128 4.51 24.67 -0.76
CA LEU A 128 4.66 23.22 -0.64
C LEU A 128 4.03 22.73 0.67
N LEU A 129 3.08 21.82 0.56
CA LEU A 129 2.45 21.13 1.68
C LEU A 129 3.29 19.89 2.06
N PRO A 130 3.20 19.40 3.31
CA PRO A 130 3.87 18.16 3.69
C PRO A 130 3.49 17.02 2.74
N ALA A 131 4.48 16.30 2.21
CA ALA A 131 4.23 15.15 1.36
C ALA A 131 3.49 14.06 2.15
N LYS A 132 2.62 13.33 1.46
CA LYS A 132 2.04 12.09 2.01
C LYS A 132 2.76 10.91 1.36
N THR A 133 3.27 10.00 2.18
CA THR A 133 3.98 8.80 1.72
C THR A 133 3.19 7.56 2.08
N PHE A 134 3.00 6.70 1.10
CA PHE A 134 2.42 5.37 1.25
C PHE A 134 3.47 4.35 0.86
N THR A 135 3.58 3.29 1.63
CA THR A 135 4.46 2.16 1.32
C THR A 135 3.63 0.90 1.32
N GLY A 136 4.01 -0.07 0.49
CA GLY A 136 3.39 -1.37 0.55
C GLY A 136 4.01 -2.40 -0.36
N LEU A 137 3.37 -3.55 -0.45
CA LEU A 137 3.72 -4.61 -1.38
C LEU A 137 2.70 -4.62 -2.50
N LEU A 138 3.17 -4.75 -3.75
CA LEU A 138 2.29 -4.88 -4.91
C LEU A 138 2.77 -6.08 -5.74
N PRO A 139 2.03 -7.20 -5.75
CA PRO A 139 2.39 -8.34 -6.59
C PRO A 139 2.19 -8.01 -8.06
N ARG A 140 2.86 -8.77 -8.92
CA ARG A 140 2.70 -8.68 -10.36
C ARG A 140 1.24 -8.89 -10.76
N GLY A 141 0.70 -7.96 -11.54
CA GLY A 141 -0.65 -7.98 -12.07
C GLY A 141 -1.73 -7.50 -11.10
N ALA A 142 -1.43 -7.32 -9.81
CA ALA A 142 -2.37 -6.72 -8.88
C ALA A 142 -2.39 -5.21 -9.02
N SER A 143 -3.51 -4.61 -8.60
CA SER A 143 -3.70 -3.18 -8.64
C SER A 143 -4.07 -2.62 -7.27
N ARG A 144 -3.57 -1.42 -6.97
CA ARG A 144 -3.92 -0.68 -5.76
C ARG A 144 -4.48 0.67 -6.14
N GLN A 145 -5.62 1.02 -5.54
CA GLN A 145 -6.33 2.25 -5.88
C GLN A 145 -6.33 3.24 -4.72
N PHE A 146 -6.25 4.52 -5.05
CA PHE A 146 -6.29 5.64 -4.12
C PHE A 146 -7.32 6.65 -4.61
N GLN A 147 -8.25 6.99 -3.71
CA GLN A 147 -9.19 8.08 -3.92
C GLN A 147 -8.58 9.35 -3.35
N ILE A 148 -8.43 10.36 -4.19
CA ILE A 148 -7.79 11.64 -3.86
C ILE A 148 -8.84 12.73 -4.01
N VAL A 149 -9.08 13.46 -2.93
CA VAL A 149 -9.79 14.75 -2.94
C VAL A 149 -8.78 15.82 -2.59
N TYR A 150 -8.40 16.61 -3.57
CA TYR A 150 -7.40 17.67 -3.44
C TYR A 150 -8.08 19.03 -3.45
N ASN A 151 -7.76 19.87 -2.47
CA ASN A 151 -8.25 21.22 -2.30
C ASN A 151 -7.06 22.20 -2.35
N PRO A 152 -6.87 22.91 -3.47
CA PRO A 152 -5.73 23.81 -3.64
C PRO A 152 -5.84 25.10 -2.81
N SER A 153 -6.99 25.38 -2.19
CA SER A 153 -7.15 26.60 -1.38
C SER A 153 -6.13 26.66 -0.24
N PRO A 154 -5.55 27.83 0.09
CA PRO A 154 -4.61 27.94 1.21
C PRO A 154 -5.24 27.48 2.53
N GLY A 155 -4.61 26.50 3.18
CA GLY A 155 -5.16 25.86 4.40
C GLY A 155 -6.27 24.83 4.14
N GLY A 156 -6.55 24.52 2.87
CA GLY A 156 -7.45 23.45 2.46
C GLY A 156 -7.02 22.10 3.01
N THR A 157 -8.00 21.22 3.24
CA THR A 157 -7.76 19.87 3.73
C THR A 157 -7.96 18.88 2.61
N ASP A 158 -6.90 18.16 2.26
CA ASP A 158 -6.94 17.10 1.25
C ASP A 158 -7.18 15.74 1.90
N SER A 159 -8.02 14.94 1.26
CA SER A 159 -8.24 13.54 1.61
C SER A 159 -7.55 12.63 0.61
N ILE A 160 -6.74 11.69 1.09
CA ILE A 160 -6.15 10.64 0.25
C ILE A 160 -6.41 9.34 0.97
N ILE A 161 -7.25 8.48 0.38
CA ILE A 161 -7.75 7.25 0.99
C ILE A 161 -7.39 6.10 0.06
N ALA A 162 -6.66 5.11 0.58
CA ALA A 162 -6.48 3.85 -0.13
C ALA A 162 -7.82 3.08 -0.18
N ALA A 163 -8.20 2.60 -1.36
CA ALA A 163 -9.33 1.70 -1.51
C ALA A 163 -8.88 0.29 -1.08
N VAL A 164 -9.16 -0.06 0.17
CA VAL A 164 -8.77 -1.34 0.77
C VAL A 164 -9.99 -2.25 0.86
N THR A 165 -9.79 -3.51 0.52
CA THR A 165 -10.77 -4.58 0.63
C THR A 165 -10.14 -5.80 1.30
N PHE A 166 -10.92 -6.84 1.56
CA PHE A 166 -10.33 -8.12 2.01
C PHE A 166 -9.39 -8.69 0.96
N ASP A 167 -9.79 -8.66 -0.31
CA ASP A 167 -8.98 -9.16 -1.42
C ASP A 167 -7.63 -8.44 -1.53
N THR A 168 -7.61 -7.11 -1.42
CA THR A 168 -6.33 -6.37 -1.49
C THR A 168 -5.38 -6.74 -0.35
N ILE A 169 -5.90 -6.97 0.87
CA ILE A 169 -5.08 -7.41 2.01
C ILE A 169 -4.57 -8.84 1.80
N ARG A 170 -5.40 -9.74 1.23
CA ARG A 170 -5.03 -11.13 0.93
C ARG A 170 -3.97 -11.21 -0.17
N GLU A 171 -4.13 -10.45 -1.25
CA GLU A 171 -3.12 -10.31 -2.30
C GLU A 171 -1.78 -9.84 -1.72
N GLU A 172 -1.81 -8.84 -0.85
CA GLU A 172 -0.62 -8.34 -0.17
C GLU A 172 0.01 -9.39 0.76
N LEU A 173 -0.81 -10.12 1.52
CA LEU A 173 -0.38 -11.22 2.39
C LEU A 173 0.34 -12.32 1.59
N HIS A 174 -0.20 -12.72 0.45
CA HIS A 174 0.42 -13.73 -0.42
C HIS A 174 1.71 -13.21 -1.08
N SER A 175 1.78 -11.91 -1.39
CA SER A 175 3.00 -11.26 -1.89
C SER A 175 4.10 -11.24 -0.83
N ALA A 176 3.73 -10.89 0.41
CA ALA A 176 4.66 -10.95 1.52
C ALA A 176 5.19 -12.37 1.71
N ALA A 177 4.37 -13.39 1.50
CA ALA A 177 4.77 -14.80 1.56
C ALA A 177 5.70 -15.19 0.41
N SER A 178 5.39 -14.83 -0.84
CA SER A 178 6.23 -15.15 -2.01
C SER A 178 7.62 -14.51 -1.90
N LEU A 179 7.69 -13.32 -1.31
CA LEU A 179 8.93 -12.58 -1.07
C LEU A 179 9.68 -13.01 0.23
N GLY A 180 9.18 -14.02 0.95
CA GLY A 180 9.77 -14.48 2.21
C GLY A 180 9.78 -13.40 3.31
N ARG A 181 8.86 -12.44 3.23
CA ARG A 181 8.72 -11.32 4.17
C ARG A 181 7.77 -11.63 5.33
N ILE A 182 7.02 -12.71 5.26
CA ILE A 182 6.18 -13.22 6.34
C ILE A 182 6.48 -14.70 6.59
N GLY A 183 5.96 -15.24 7.68
CA GLY A 183 6.20 -16.59 8.18
C GLY A 183 5.88 -17.73 7.21
N ASP A 184 5.92 -18.94 7.74
CA ASP A 184 5.69 -20.14 6.94
C ASP A 184 4.26 -20.21 6.33
N LYS A 185 4.08 -21.18 5.42
CA LYS A 185 2.79 -21.41 4.74
C LYS A 185 1.63 -21.65 5.70
N LYS A 186 1.89 -22.25 6.87
CA LYS A 186 0.84 -22.52 7.87
C LYS A 186 0.36 -21.20 8.48
N PHE A 187 1.28 -20.32 8.88
CA PHE A 187 0.95 -19.00 9.40
C PHE A 187 0.22 -18.14 8.37
N VAL A 188 0.68 -18.15 7.11
CA VAL A 188 0.01 -17.44 6.02
C VAL A 188 -1.41 -17.98 5.80
N GLY A 189 -1.61 -19.30 5.83
CA GLY A 189 -2.93 -19.92 5.73
C GLY A 189 -3.86 -19.52 6.88
N GLU A 190 -3.35 -19.49 8.12
CA GLU A 190 -4.13 -19.03 9.29
C GLU A 190 -4.58 -17.56 9.12
N LEU A 191 -3.72 -16.69 8.60
CA LEU A 191 -4.07 -15.29 8.33
C LEU A 191 -5.08 -15.15 7.19
N ASP A 192 -4.91 -15.92 6.11
CA ASP A 192 -5.84 -15.92 4.98
C ASP A 192 -7.23 -16.41 5.39
N ASP A 193 -7.30 -17.46 6.21
CA ASP A 193 -8.56 -17.98 6.77
C ASP A 193 -9.30 -16.92 7.59
N ILE A 194 -8.58 -16.12 8.40
CA ILE A 194 -9.18 -15.01 9.18
C ILE A 194 -9.79 -13.96 8.23
N LEU A 195 -9.08 -13.59 7.16
CA LEU A 195 -9.55 -12.61 6.18
C LEU A 195 -10.78 -13.15 5.42
N ALA A 196 -10.71 -14.39 4.91
CA ALA A 196 -11.80 -15.04 4.19
C ALA A 196 -13.08 -15.19 5.04
N GLN A 197 -12.94 -15.51 6.33
CA GLN A 197 -14.08 -15.54 7.26
C GLN A 197 -14.68 -14.15 7.47
N GLY A 198 -13.83 -13.11 7.58
CA GLY A 198 -14.28 -11.72 7.69
C GLY A 198 -15.11 -11.29 6.49
N GLU A 199 -14.60 -11.57 5.29
CA GLU A 199 -15.28 -11.27 4.03
C GLU A 199 -16.61 -12.02 3.88
N THR A 200 -16.61 -13.34 4.10
CA THR A 200 -17.82 -14.19 4.03
C THR A 200 -18.91 -13.69 4.98
N THR A 201 -18.52 -13.16 6.13
CA THR A 201 -19.46 -12.66 7.13
C THR A 201 -20.07 -11.31 6.75
N LEU A 202 -19.37 -10.49 5.96
CA LEU A 202 -19.95 -9.27 5.37
C LEU A 202 -20.92 -9.62 4.23
N THR A 203 -20.46 -10.43 3.27
CA THR A 203 -21.23 -10.72 2.04
C THR A 203 -22.52 -11.51 2.29
N ARG A 204 -22.50 -12.47 3.23
CA ARG A 204 -23.68 -13.28 3.56
C ARG A 204 -24.86 -12.43 4.09
N ASN A 205 -24.59 -11.23 4.62
CA ASN A 205 -25.61 -10.38 5.18
C ASN A 205 -26.29 -9.46 4.15
N ASP A 206 -25.69 -9.28 2.97
CA ASP A 206 -26.24 -8.43 1.91
C ASP A 206 -27.33 -9.15 1.07
N TRP A 207 -27.35 -10.49 1.04
CA TRP A 207 -28.18 -11.27 0.09
C TRP A 207 -29.66 -11.42 0.45
N ASN A 208 -30.14 -10.72 1.47
CA ASN A 208 -31.26 -11.20 2.25
C ASN A 208 -32.27 -10.02 2.32
N HIS A 209 -33.45 -10.10 1.68
CA HIS A 209 -34.28 -8.92 1.24
C HIS A 209 -35.41 -8.31 2.13
N ASP A 210 -35.97 -9.01 3.11
CA ASP A 210 -36.88 -8.53 4.18
C ASP A 210 -36.30 -7.59 5.25
N SER A 211 -37.15 -6.68 5.75
CA SER A 211 -36.89 -5.53 6.62
C SER A 211 -36.59 -5.80 8.10
N ALA A 212 -36.53 -7.05 8.57
CA ALA A 212 -36.10 -7.40 9.93
C ALA A 212 -34.58 -7.22 10.19
N ARG A 213 -33.85 -6.54 9.28
CA ARG A 213 -32.41 -6.78 8.99
C ARG A 213 -31.40 -5.70 9.32
N ALA A 214 -31.82 -4.57 9.89
CA ALA A 214 -30.85 -3.60 10.40
C ALA A 214 -29.94 -4.24 11.49
N ASN A 215 -30.51 -5.14 12.29
CA ASN A 215 -29.78 -5.85 13.34
C ASN A 215 -28.80 -6.89 12.77
N ASP A 216 -29.17 -7.64 11.73
CA ASP A 216 -28.30 -8.67 11.12
C ASP A 216 -27.11 -8.07 10.37
N ALA A 217 -27.31 -7.01 9.58
CA ALA A 217 -26.23 -6.31 8.90
C ALA A 217 -25.20 -5.76 9.91
N SER A 218 -25.67 -5.21 11.04
CA SER A 218 -24.80 -4.77 12.12
C SER A 218 -23.98 -5.91 12.72
N LEU A 219 -24.57 -7.10 12.89
CA LEU A 219 -23.91 -8.28 13.45
C LEU A 219 -22.80 -8.80 12.52
N GLY A 220 -23.03 -8.85 11.21
CA GLY A 220 -22.00 -9.27 10.24
C GLY A 220 -20.82 -8.33 10.23
N ARG A 221 -21.10 -7.02 10.19
CA ARG A 221 -20.08 -5.98 10.32
C ARG A 221 -19.28 -6.12 11.62
N HIS A 222 -19.94 -6.35 12.75
CA HIS A 222 -19.24 -6.56 14.04
C HIS A 222 -18.31 -7.78 14.02
N ARG A 223 -18.74 -8.89 13.42
CA ARG A 223 -17.91 -10.10 13.28
C ARG A 223 -16.74 -9.90 12.31
N ALA A 224 -16.97 -9.23 11.19
CA ALA A 224 -15.90 -8.89 10.25
C ALA A 224 -14.84 -7.98 10.88
N LEU A 225 -15.27 -6.99 11.67
CA LEU A 225 -14.37 -6.15 12.47
C LEU A 225 -13.60 -6.96 13.53
N ALA A 226 -14.23 -7.96 14.15
CA ALA A 226 -13.54 -8.85 15.08
C ALA A 226 -12.45 -9.69 14.38
N ASN A 227 -12.73 -10.21 13.18
CA ASN A 227 -11.74 -10.94 12.38
C ASN A 227 -10.58 -10.04 11.96
N LEU A 228 -10.84 -8.83 11.46
CA LEU A 228 -9.78 -7.88 11.10
C LEU A 228 -8.90 -7.50 12.30
N ARG A 229 -9.48 -7.36 13.49
CA ARG A 229 -8.70 -7.14 14.72
C ARG A 229 -7.85 -8.36 15.11
N GLY A 230 -8.39 -9.57 14.93
CA GLY A 230 -7.64 -10.82 15.11
C GLY A 230 -6.46 -10.94 14.14
N PHE A 231 -6.66 -10.53 12.89
CA PHE A 231 -5.61 -10.43 11.87
C PHE A 231 -4.52 -9.43 12.30
N VAL A 232 -4.91 -8.19 12.66
CA VAL A 232 -4.01 -7.14 13.16
C VAL A 232 -3.16 -7.64 14.33
N ALA A 233 -3.78 -8.22 15.35
CA ALA A 233 -3.07 -8.74 16.52
C ALA A 233 -2.08 -9.86 16.15
N SER A 234 -2.44 -10.72 15.19
CA SER A 234 -1.58 -11.80 14.72
C SER A 234 -0.35 -11.28 13.98
N VAL A 235 -0.52 -10.27 13.12
CA VAL A 235 0.58 -9.61 12.39
C VAL A 235 1.50 -8.85 13.36
N GLU A 236 0.96 -8.12 14.33
CA GLU A 236 1.74 -7.40 15.34
C GLU A 236 2.58 -8.34 16.21
N ASN A 237 2.01 -9.46 16.64
CA ASN A 237 2.73 -10.48 17.41
C ASN A 237 3.86 -11.10 16.58
N ALA A 238 3.63 -11.34 15.29
CA ALA A 238 4.64 -11.84 14.37
C ALA A 238 5.73 -10.81 14.06
N ALA A 239 5.42 -9.51 14.04
CA ALA A 239 6.42 -8.45 13.89
C ALA A 239 7.35 -8.36 15.11
N LYS A 240 6.81 -8.58 16.32
CA LYS A 240 7.57 -8.57 17.59
C LYS A 240 8.49 -9.79 17.75
N SER A 241 8.19 -10.93 17.12
CA SER A 241 8.97 -12.16 17.31
C SER A 241 10.39 -12.09 16.72
N LYS A 242 10.63 -11.23 15.72
CA LYS A 242 11.90 -11.13 14.98
C LYS A 242 13.01 -10.40 15.74
N THR A 243 12.68 -9.59 16.75
CA THR A 243 13.68 -8.81 17.52
C THR A 243 14.34 -9.61 18.64
N GLY A 244 13.91 -10.85 18.91
CA GLY A 244 14.24 -11.56 20.15
C GLY A 244 15.44 -12.52 20.14
N ARG A 245 15.69 -13.31 19.08
CA ARG A 245 16.66 -14.43 19.17
C ARG A 245 17.29 -14.78 17.82
N ALA A 246 18.48 -14.26 17.57
CA ALA A 246 19.28 -14.58 16.39
C ALA A 246 19.95 -15.98 16.42
N HIS A 247 19.73 -16.80 17.46
CA HIS A 247 20.60 -17.96 17.71
C HIS A 247 19.96 -19.34 17.90
N ASP A 248 18.62 -19.48 17.96
CA ASP A 248 18.00 -20.81 18.04
C ASP A 248 17.75 -21.40 16.66
N ARG A 249 18.39 -22.54 16.40
CA ARG A 249 18.36 -23.28 15.13
C ARG A 249 17.11 -24.15 14.94
N ASP A 250 16.18 -24.19 15.90
CA ASP A 250 14.89 -24.89 15.76
C ASP A 250 13.85 -24.00 15.06
N GLN A 251 14.15 -23.81 13.78
CA GLN A 251 13.63 -22.82 12.87
C GLN A 251 12.30 -23.19 12.17
N ASP A 252 11.62 -24.24 12.62
CA ASP A 252 10.49 -24.87 11.91
C ASP A 252 9.08 -24.36 12.28
N ASN A 253 8.96 -23.29 13.08
CA ASN A 253 7.66 -22.74 13.51
C ASN A 253 7.60 -21.20 13.43
N ARG A 254 8.17 -20.63 12.37
CA ARG A 254 8.49 -19.20 12.32
C ARG A 254 7.30 -18.35 11.87
N ARG A 255 6.39 -18.10 12.81
CA ARG A 255 5.48 -16.95 12.77
C ARG A 255 6.30 -15.66 12.88
N PHE A 256 6.65 -15.06 11.75
CA PHE A 256 7.32 -13.75 11.69
C PHE A 256 6.65 -12.86 10.64
N ALA A 257 6.87 -11.55 10.77
CA ALA A 257 6.61 -10.58 9.72
C ALA A 257 7.79 -9.60 9.65
N SER A 258 8.26 -9.26 8.45
CA SER A 258 9.22 -8.17 8.27
C SER A 258 8.57 -6.84 8.67
N ALA A 259 9.38 -5.84 9.00
CA ALA A 259 8.87 -4.50 9.31
C ALA A 259 7.98 -3.96 8.18
N THR A 260 8.46 -4.00 6.92
CA THR A 260 7.68 -3.55 5.75
C THR A 260 6.36 -4.30 5.59
N ALA A 261 6.38 -5.64 5.64
CA ALA A 261 5.16 -6.44 5.47
C ALA A 261 4.17 -6.17 6.61
N SER A 262 4.64 -6.10 7.86
CA SER A 262 3.77 -5.76 8.99
C SER A 262 3.18 -4.36 8.87
N GLN A 263 3.99 -3.35 8.53
CA GLN A 263 3.54 -1.97 8.41
C GLN A 263 2.44 -1.84 7.35
N SER A 264 2.65 -2.45 6.19
CA SER A 264 1.70 -2.38 5.06
C SER A 264 0.39 -3.13 5.38
N LEU A 265 0.47 -4.39 5.81
CA LEU A 265 -0.72 -5.18 6.18
C LEU A 265 -1.53 -4.53 7.31
N LEU A 266 -0.85 -3.93 8.30
CA LEU A 266 -1.51 -3.25 9.41
C LEU A 266 -2.15 -1.93 8.97
N ALA A 267 -1.50 -1.15 8.09
CA ALA A 267 -2.06 0.09 7.55
C ALA A 267 -3.36 -0.19 6.78
N ASP A 268 -3.37 -1.25 5.98
CA ASP A 268 -4.53 -1.63 5.17
C ASP A 268 -5.65 -2.19 6.04
N ALA A 269 -5.34 -3.11 6.96
CA ALA A 269 -6.34 -3.62 7.89
C ALA A 269 -6.96 -2.52 8.75
N LYS A 270 -6.16 -1.56 9.25
CA LYS A 270 -6.65 -0.39 10.02
C LYS A 270 -7.55 0.50 9.15
N THR A 271 -7.17 0.71 7.89
CA THR A 271 -7.97 1.47 6.91
C THR A 271 -9.31 0.80 6.65
N LEU A 272 -9.33 -0.52 6.43
CA LEU A 272 -10.56 -1.29 6.20
C LEU A 272 -11.46 -1.30 7.45
N ILE A 273 -10.88 -1.43 8.66
CA ILE A 273 -11.62 -1.28 9.92
C ILE A 273 -12.34 0.07 9.98
N GLN A 274 -11.65 1.17 9.61
CA GLN A 274 -12.24 2.51 9.59
C GLN A 274 -13.34 2.65 8.54
N GLN A 275 -13.13 2.11 7.33
CA GLN A 275 -14.13 2.11 6.25
C GLN A 275 -15.39 1.33 6.63
N LEU A 276 -15.25 0.26 7.41
CA LEU A 276 -16.36 -0.50 7.98
C LEU A 276 -16.98 0.18 9.22
N GLY A 277 -16.62 1.42 9.54
CA GLY A 277 -17.16 2.20 10.68
C GLY A 277 -16.65 1.74 12.04
N GLY A 278 -15.61 0.91 12.08
CA GLY A 278 -14.91 0.55 13.31
C GLY A 278 -13.95 1.65 13.74
N LYS A 279 -13.76 1.83 15.05
CA LYS A 279 -12.63 2.60 15.56
C LYS A 279 -11.37 1.72 15.47
N PRO A 280 -10.27 2.22 14.88
CA PRO A 280 -8.98 1.55 15.01
C PRO A 280 -8.64 1.46 16.50
N GLN A 281 -8.11 0.32 16.93
CA GLN A 281 -7.65 0.14 18.30
C GLN A 281 -6.51 1.14 18.49
N SER A 282 -6.65 2.08 19.42
CA SER A 282 -5.56 3.03 19.69
C SER A 282 -4.38 2.23 20.23
N ASP A 283 -3.20 2.49 19.67
CA ASP A 283 -1.95 1.90 20.14
C ASP A 283 -1.62 2.52 21.52
N GLY A 284 -2.33 2.12 22.58
CA GLY A 284 -1.94 2.31 23.98
C GLY A 284 -2.29 3.63 24.67
N ASP A 285 -3.57 3.93 24.87
CA ASP A 285 -3.99 4.88 25.93
C ASP A 285 -4.07 4.24 27.33
N ASP A 286 -3.81 2.94 27.48
CA ASP A 286 -4.12 2.20 28.73
C ASP A 286 -2.99 2.07 29.76
N HIS A 287 -1.79 2.63 29.54
CA HIS A 287 -0.64 2.40 30.43
C HIS A 287 0.10 3.64 30.95
N ASN A 288 -0.63 4.69 31.36
CA ASN A 288 -0.04 5.67 32.26
C ASN A 288 -0.99 6.39 33.24
N GLN A 289 -2.04 5.71 33.74
CA GLN A 289 -2.59 6.07 35.05
C GLN A 289 -1.71 5.47 36.14
N ILE A 290 -0.53 6.05 36.33
CA ILE A 290 0.23 5.90 37.57
C ILE A 290 -0.69 6.45 38.65
N LYS A 291 -1.22 5.57 39.49
CA LYS A 291 -1.87 5.94 40.75
C LYS A 291 -0.88 6.76 41.56
N GLY A 292 -1.02 8.09 41.52
CA GLY A 292 -0.47 8.97 42.54
C GLY A 292 -1.17 8.65 43.85
N GLY A 293 -0.63 7.71 44.61
CA GLY A 293 -0.98 7.53 46.01
C GLY A 293 -0.44 8.73 46.79
N GLN A 294 -1.37 9.51 47.35
CA GLN A 294 -1.11 10.34 48.53
C GLN A 294 -1.16 9.48 49.79
#